data_AF-A0A962Q1C9-F1
#
_entry.id   AF-A0A962Q1C9-F1
#
_cell.length_a   1.000
_cell.length_b   1.000
_cell.length_c   1.000
_cell.angle_alpha   90.00
_cell.angle_beta   90.00
_cell.angle_gamma   90.00
#
_symmetry.space_group_name_H-M   'P 1'
#
loop_
_entity.id
_entity.type
_entity.pdbx_description
1 polymer ?
#
loop_
_entity_poly.entity_id
_entity_poly.type
_entity_poly.pdbx_seq_one_letter_code
_entity_poly.pdbx_strand_id
1 'polypeptide(L)'
;MVTNTRNWIMAGMIGLLVACGGGGGGNSAPGVEPGPAPPGQPIPPDPIPPAPSANPYAEATVLNAYINSATLNGDNQPVIKFQLSDENNVAITDLTVDDVRFVVSKLETSTQGSMTGNWQSYINVIALPEYGTGTVPQLQATYERSGEFSNDGDGFYTYQYATSLTDLPQDILDQAAVEGLNLSYNPNLTHRVAIQFDNAPGKANPSYDWVPATGATEGIFNMDIAATANCNRCHDPLAVHGDGRREVKYCVTCHNPGSVDPDSTNTVDFKVMVHKIHMGANLPSVQEGEPYEIYGFRGSLHDYSHVHFPQDIRNCVNCHAGSATGTGLKYPDGTDYDVTLTSNGDNWSIYASQAACGSCH
;
A
#
# COMPACT_ATOMS: atom_id res chain seq x y z
N MET A 1 -39.64 -13.67 48.47
CA MET A 1 -40.02 -12.25 48.72
C MET A 1 -39.62 -11.48 47.48
N VAL A 2 -40.43 -11.39 46.42
CA VAL A 2 -41.68 -10.61 46.26
C VAL A 2 -41.49 -9.15 46.67
N THR A 3 -41.40 -8.27 45.67
CA THR A 3 -42.13 -6.99 45.43
C THR A 3 -41.40 -6.21 44.34
N ASN A 4 -42.01 -5.43 43.44
CA ASN A 4 -43.27 -5.49 42.72
C ASN A 4 -43.12 -4.52 41.52
N THR A 5 -43.74 -4.90 40.41
CA THR A 5 -44.04 -4.18 39.16
C THR A 5 -44.53 -2.72 39.26
N ARG A 6 -44.28 -1.90 38.21
CA ARG A 6 -45.33 -1.32 37.33
C ARG A 6 -44.80 -0.45 36.16
N ASN A 7 -45.27 -0.81 34.95
CA ASN A 7 -45.32 -0.05 33.70
C ASN A 7 -45.99 1.32 33.84
N TRP A 8 -45.63 2.29 32.99
CA TRP A 8 -46.60 3.11 32.23
C TRP A 8 -46.04 3.50 30.84
N ILE A 9 -46.78 3.11 29.81
CA ILE A 9 -46.78 3.64 28.45
C ILE A 9 -47.77 4.83 28.45
N MET A 10 -47.44 5.94 27.78
CA MET A 10 -48.15 6.52 26.61
C MET A 10 -48.03 8.06 26.50
N ALA A 11 -47.78 8.48 25.26
CA ALA A 11 -48.31 9.66 24.57
C ALA A 11 -47.85 11.08 24.94
N GLY A 12 -47.05 11.66 24.03
CA GLY A 12 -47.59 12.65 23.07
C GLY A 12 -47.52 14.12 23.47
N MET A 13 -46.64 14.86 22.82
CA MET A 13 -47.00 16.20 22.34
C MET A 13 -46.23 16.56 21.07
N ILE A 14 -47.03 16.77 20.02
CA ILE A 14 -46.71 17.26 18.70
C ILE A 14 -46.41 18.76 18.81
N GLY A 15 -45.21 19.18 18.42
CA GLY A 15 -44.84 20.58 18.22
C GLY A 15 -44.89 20.92 16.74
N LEU A 16 -45.83 21.80 16.37
CA LEU A 16 -46.00 22.37 15.04
C LEU A 16 -44.72 23.05 14.54
N LEU A 17 -44.28 22.67 13.34
CA LEU A 17 -43.55 23.56 12.43
C LEU A 17 -44.41 23.72 11.17
N VAL A 18 -45.09 24.85 11.08
CA VAL A 18 -45.81 25.27 9.88
C VAL A 18 -44.80 25.82 8.88
N ALA A 19 -44.91 25.27 7.67
CA ALA A 19 -44.20 25.64 6.47
C ALA A 19 -44.63 27.01 5.91
N CYS A 20 -43.69 27.68 5.26
CA CYS A 20 -43.81 28.39 3.97
C CYS A 20 -42.39 28.87 3.61
N GLY A 21 -41.77 28.58 2.46
CA GLY A 21 -42.18 27.83 1.28
C GLY A 21 -41.12 27.99 0.18
N GLY A 22 -41.25 27.17 -0.87
CA GLY A 22 -40.53 27.28 -2.15
C GLY A 22 -39.48 26.15 -2.31
N GLY A 23 -39.67 25.08 -3.08
CA GLY A 23 -40.59 24.86 -4.20
C GLY A 23 -39.77 24.50 -5.44
N GLY A 24 -39.33 23.25 -5.53
CA GLY A 24 -38.54 22.74 -6.67
C GLY A 24 -38.73 21.22 -6.79
N GLY A 25 -39.98 20.79 -7.01
CA GLY A 25 -40.27 19.40 -7.34
C GLY A 25 -39.87 19.15 -8.80
N GLY A 26 -38.84 18.33 -9.02
CA GLY A 26 -38.44 17.88 -10.34
C GLY A 26 -39.43 16.87 -10.90
N ASN A 27 -39.80 17.05 -12.16
CA ASN A 27 -40.80 16.28 -12.89
C ASN A 27 -40.28 14.90 -13.35
N SER A 28 -39.32 14.30 -12.63
CA SER A 28 -38.47 13.23 -13.15
C SER A 28 -38.90 11.82 -12.71
N ALA A 29 -40.10 11.67 -12.17
CA ALA A 29 -40.62 10.35 -11.80
C ALA A 29 -41.00 9.57 -13.08
N PRO A 30 -40.52 8.31 -13.26
CA PRO A 30 -40.90 7.50 -14.41
C PRO A 30 -42.41 7.33 -14.52
N GLY A 31 -43.00 7.73 -15.65
CA GLY A 31 -44.43 7.53 -15.94
C GLY A 31 -45.36 8.72 -15.70
N VAL A 32 -44.84 9.91 -15.36
CA VAL A 32 -45.66 11.14 -15.27
C VAL A 32 -45.40 12.02 -16.49
N GLU A 33 -46.39 12.21 -17.35
CA GLU A 33 -46.32 13.21 -18.42
C GLU A 33 -46.43 14.63 -17.81
N PRO A 34 -45.51 15.56 -18.14
CA PRO A 34 -45.63 16.95 -17.74
C PRO A 34 -46.92 17.56 -18.31
N GLY A 35 -47.62 18.35 -17.48
CA GLY A 35 -48.76 19.14 -17.95
C GLY A 35 -48.35 20.17 -19.01
N PRO A 36 -49.28 20.62 -19.88
CA PRO A 36 -48.97 21.58 -20.93
C PRO A 36 -48.44 22.90 -20.35
N ALA A 37 -47.41 23.46 -20.99
CA ALA A 37 -46.79 24.70 -20.55
C ALA A 37 -47.79 25.88 -20.59
N PRO A 38 -47.80 26.78 -19.59
CA PRO A 38 -48.61 28.00 -19.62
C PRO A 38 -48.23 28.87 -20.83
N PRO A 39 -49.19 29.54 -21.50
CA PRO A 39 -48.86 30.38 -22.64
C PRO A 39 -48.12 31.65 -22.20
N GLY A 40 -46.91 31.86 -22.73
CA GLY A 40 -46.27 33.19 -22.77
C GLY A 40 -45.22 33.52 -21.71
N GLN A 41 -44.71 32.57 -20.93
CA GLN A 41 -43.50 32.81 -20.14
C GLN A 41 -42.23 32.44 -20.94
N PRO A 42 -41.18 33.28 -20.93
CA PRO A 42 -39.87 32.90 -21.44
C PRO A 42 -39.41 31.65 -20.68
N ILE A 43 -39.10 30.59 -21.41
CA ILE A 43 -38.47 29.40 -20.85
C ILE A 43 -37.13 29.87 -20.27
N PRO A 44 -36.88 29.75 -18.95
CA PRO A 44 -35.55 30.00 -18.41
C PRO A 44 -34.57 29.11 -19.16
N PRO A 45 -33.42 29.62 -19.63
CA PRO A 45 -32.42 28.75 -20.25
C PRO A 45 -32.12 27.61 -19.28
N ASP A 46 -32.01 26.39 -19.81
CA ASP A 46 -31.63 25.23 -19.01
C ASP A 46 -30.39 25.60 -18.19
N PRO A 47 -30.36 25.29 -16.88
CA PRO A 47 -29.16 25.51 -16.08
C PRO A 47 -28.01 24.80 -16.78
N ILE A 48 -27.05 25.57 -17.31
CA ILE A 48 -25.80 25.01 -17.80
C ILE A 48 -25.13 24.47 -16.54
N PRO A 49 -24.96 23.13 -16.40
CA PRO A 49 -24.19 22.60 -15.29
C PRO A 49 -22.83 23.29 -15.33
N PRO A 50 -22.30 23.77 -14.20
CA PRO A 50 -20.94 24.28 -14.19
C PRO A 50 -20.05 23.23 -14.85
N ALA A 51 -19.21 23.66 -15.81
CA ALA A 51 -18.21 22.77 -16.36
C ALA A 51 -17.48 22.14 -15.17
N PRO A 52 -17.31 20.80 -15.13
CA PRO A 52 -16.51 20.17 -14.09
C PRO A 52 -15.21 20.97 -14.01
N SER A 53 -14.83 21.41 -12.82
CA SER A 53 -13.52 22.01 -12.65
C SER A 53 -12.54 20.99 -13.20
N ALA A 54 -11.76 21.38 -14.21
CA ALA A 54 -10.61 20.57 -14.61
C ALA A 54 -9.81 20.36 -13.34
N ASN A 55 -9.63 19.09 -12.95
CA ASN A 55 -8.89 18.71 -11.77
C ASN A 55 -7.65 17.97 -12.26
N PRO A 56 -6.64 18.72 -12.73
CA PRO A 56 -5.57 18.12 -13.49
C PRO A 56 -4.71 17.31 -12.54
N TYR A 57 -4.43 16.06 -12.90
CA TYR A 57 -3.58 15.18 -12.12
C TYR A 57 -2.23 15.84 -11.76
N ALA A 58 -1.63 16.56 -12.72
CA ALA A 58 -0.35 17.23 -12.55
C ALA A 58 -0.34 18.32 -11.44
N GLU A 59 -1.51 18.80 -11.01
CA GLU A 59 -1.66 19.83 -9.97
C GLU A 59 -2.15 19.23 -8.63
N ALA A 60 -2.59 17.97 -8.62
CA ALA A 60 -3.19 17.33 -7.46
C ALA A 60 -2.17 17.18 -6.31
N THR A 61 -2.41 17.86 -5.20
CA THR A 61 -1.54 17.80 -4.00
C THR A 61 -1.91 16.66 -3.05
N VAL A 62 -3.13 16.15 -3.17
CA VAL A 62 -3.65 14.99 -2.45
C VAL A 62 -4.20 14.01 -3.46
N LEU A 63 -3.89 12.73 -3.29
CA LEU A 63 -4.40 11.64 -4.11
C LEU A 63 -5.19 10.69 -3.23
N ASN A 64 -6.50 10.68 -3.39
CA ASN A 64 -7.40 9.70 -2.80
C ASN A 64 -7.54 8.53 -3.79
N ALA A 65 -6.62 7.57 -3.67
CA ALA A 65 -6.53 6.40 -4.55
C ALA A 65 -7.03 5.13 -3.85
N TYR A 66 -7.81 4.31 -4.56
CA TYR A 66 -8.33 3.04 -4.04
C TYR A 66 -8.37 1.98 -5.14
N ILE A 67 -7.90 0.77 -4.83
CA ILE A 67 -8.02 -0.38 -5.73
C ILE A 67 -9.35 -1.08 -5.44
N ASN A 68 -10.26 -1.04 -6.41
CA ASN A 68 -11.60 -1.61 -6.29
C ASN A 68 -11.59 -3.14 -6.40
N SER A 69 -10.76 -3.68 -7.29
CA SER A 69 -10.66 -5.13 -7.49
C SER A 69 -9.35 -5.51 -8.16
N ALA A 70 -8.85 -6.70 -7.83
CA ALA A 70 -7.82 -7.41 -8.57
C ALA A 70 -8.36 -8.79 -8.99
N THR A 71 -8.25 -9.10 -10.28
CA THR A 71 -8.68 -10.40 -10.85
C THR A 71 -7.62 -10.90 -11.82
N LEU A 72 -7.73 -12.14 -12.29
CA LEU A 72 -6.89 -12.67 -13.37
C LEU A 72 -7.75 -12.90 -14.62
N ASN A 73 -7.22 -12.55 -15.79
CA ASN A 73 -7.84 -12.90 -17.07
C ASN A 73 -7.55 -14.38 -17.45
N GLY A 74 -7.96 -14.79 -18.65
CA GLY A 74 -7.74 -16.15 -19.16
C GLY A 74 -6.26 -16.57 -19.31
N ASP A 75 -5.36 -15.59 -19.41
CA ASP A 75 -3.91 -15.77 -19.56
C ASP A 75 -3.15 -15.60 -18.23
N ASN A 76 -3.88 -15.56 -17.10
CA ASN A 76 -3.34 -15.29 -15.76
C ASN A 76 -2.59 -13.95 -15.63
N GLN A 77 -2.95 -12.96 -16.45
CA GLN A 77 -2.51 -11.59 -16.27
C GLN A 77 -3.43 -10.89 -15.27
N PRO A 78 -2.89 -10.19 -14.25
CA PRO A 78 -3.72 -9.40 -13.37
C PRO A 78 -4.46 -8.28 -14.09
N VAL A 79 -5.74 -8.10 -13.75
CA VAL A 79 -6.59 -7.00 -14.19
C VAL A 79 -7.05 -6.23 -12.96
N ILE A 80 -6.58 -4.99 -12.84
CA ILE A 80 -6.76 -4.13 -11.69
C ILE A 80 -7.71 -3.02 -12.05
N LYS A 81 -8.78 -2.88 -11.28
CA LYS A 81 -9.68 -1.72 -11.35
C LYS A 81 -9.42 -0.84 -10.16
N PHE A 82 -9.22 0.44 -10.39
CA PHE A 82 -8.93 1.41 -9.35
C PHE A 82 -9.60 2.74 -9.65
N GLN A 83 -9.71 3.56 -8.62
CA GLN A 83 -10.30 4.89 -8.69
C GLN A 83 -9.33 5.94 -8.12
N LEU A 84 -9.40 7.15 -8.66
CA LEU A 84 -8.58 8.28 -8.24
C LEU A 84 -9.41 9.56 -8.12
N SER A 85 -9.19 10.28 -7.03
CA SER A 85 -9.82 11.58 -6.77
C SER A 85 -8.87 12.51 -5.99
N ASP A 86 -9.18 13.81 -5.96
CA ASP A 86 -8.47 14.80 -5.16
C ASP A 86 -8.92 14.86 -3.69
N GLU A 87 -8.44 15.85 -2.94
CA GLU A 87 -8.85 16.09 -1.54
C GLU A 87 -10.36 16.35 -1.35
N ASN A 88 -11.04 16.82 -2.39
CA ASN A 88 -12.48 17.13 -2.36
C ASN A 88 -13.33 15.94 -2.85
N ASN A 89 -12.70 14.80 -3.15
CA ASN A 89 -13.30 13.63 -3.77
C ASN A 89 -13.86 13.92 -5.18
N VAL A 90 -13.32 14.91 -5.87
CA VAL A 90 -13.59 15.15 -7.29
C VAL A 90 -12.72 14.19 -8.09
N ALA A 91 -13.34 13.47 -9.03
CA ALA A 91 -12.64 12.54 -9.91
C ALA A 91 -11.49 13.25 -10.65
N ILE A 92 -10.31 12.63 -10.58
CA ILE A 92 -9.20 12.98 -11.48
C ILE A 92 -9.41 12.13 -12.72
N THR A 93 -9.44 12.75 -13.91
CA THR A 93 -9.88 12.08 -15.14
C THR A 93 -8.85 12.13 -16.27
N ASP A 94 -7.67 12.71 -16.05
CA ASP A 94 -6.62 12.91 -17.05
C ASP A 94 -5.35 12.09 -16.80
N LEU A 95 -5.36 11.19 -15.81
CA LEU A 95 -4.27 10.25 -15.53
C LEU A 95 -3.94 9.38 -16.76
N THR A 96 -2.65 9.18 -17.01
CA THR A 96 -2.13 8.32 -18.08
C THR A 96 -1.29 7.17 -17.53
N VAL A 97 -0.96 6.18 -18.38
CA VAL A 97 -0.11 5.06 -17.97
C VAL A 97 1.32 5.49 -17.57
N ASP A 98 1.81 6.62 -18.08
CA ASP A 98 3.13 7.15 -17.74
C ASP A 98 3.20 7.70 -16.29
N ASP A 99 2.04 7.93 -15.67
CA ASP A 99 1.88 8.45 -14.31
C ASP A 99 1.78 7.35 -13.25
N VAL A 100 1.75 6.08 -13.65
CA VAL A 100 1.51 4.96 -12.73
C VAL A 100 2.50 3.82 -12.90
N ARG A 101 2.78 3.15 -11.78
CA ARG A 101 3.60 1.94 -11.72
C ARG A 101 2.88 0.88 -10.90
N PHE A 102 2.86 -0.34 -11.41
CA PHE A 102 2.14 -1.45 -10.80
C PHE A 102 3.12 -2.52 -10.33
N VAL A 103 2.89 -3.06 -9.13
CA VAL A 103 3.67 -4.16 -8.54
C VAL A 103 2.74 -5.30 -8.18
N VAL A 104 3.22 -6.54 -8.25
CA VAL A 104 2.44 -7.73 -7.85
C VAL A 104 3.34 -8.77 -7.18
N SER A 105 2.88 -9.29 -6.06
CA SER A 105 3.62 -10.27 -5.25
C SER A 105 2.69 -11.32 -4.68
N LYS A 106 3.22 -12.51 -4.39
CA LYS A 106 2.55 -13.53 -3.56
C LYS A 106 3.12 -13.53 -2.15
N LEU A 107 2.32 -13.97 -1.19
CA LEU A 107 2.74 -14.21 0.18
C LEU A 107 3.02 -15.70 0.39
N GLU A 108 4.31 -16.06 0.44
CA GLU A 108 4.75 -17.41 0.72
C GLU A 108 4.62 -17.75 2.20
N THR A 109 4.24 -18.99 2.50
CA THR A 109 4.15 -19.50 3.86
C THR A 109 5.53 -19.85 4.42
N SER A 110 5.72 -19.72 5.73
CA SER A 110 6.92 -20.17 6.41
C SER A 110 6.74 -21.52 7.10
N THR A 111 7.81 -22.32 7.13
CA THR A 111 7.86 -23.54 7.96
C THR A 111 7.91 -23.22 9.46
N GLN A 112 8.19 -21.97 9.85
CA GLN A 112 8.20 -21.53 11.25
C GLN A 112 6.80 -21.44 11.87
N GLY A 113 5.75 -21.31 11.06
CA GLY A 113 4.38 -21.25 11.54
C GLY A 113 3.40 -20.69 10.51
N SER A 114 2.11 -20.89 10.79
CA SER A 114 1.00 -20.52 9.89
C SER A 114 0.67 -19.02 9.86
N MET A 115 1.31 -18.20 10.71
CA MET A 115 1.09 -16.74 10.76
C MET A 115 2.34 -15.94 10.37
N THR A 116 3.30 -16.57 9.70
CA THR A 116 4.50 -15.89 9.22
C THR A 116 4.91 -16.41 7.84
N GLY A 117 5.58 -15.55 7.07
CA GLY A 117 5.82 -15.76 5.65
C GLY A 117 6.73 -14.70 5.05
N ASN A 118 6.85 -14.70 3.74
CA ASN A 118 7.59 -13.68 3.00
C ASN A 118 6.81 -13.29 1.75
N TRP A 119 6.79 -11.99 1.44
CA TRP A 119 6.35 -11.55 0.12
C TRP A 119 7.38 -11.99 -0.92
N GLN A 120 6.93 -12.31 -2.13
CA GLN A 120 7.79 -12.63 -3.27
C GLN A 120 7.21 -11.97 -4.52
N SER A 121 7.97 -11.05 -5.12
CA SER A 121 7.57 -10.37 -6.36
C SER A 121 7.57 -11.32 -7.55
N TYR A 122 6.57 -11.17 -8.43
CA TYR A 122 6.60 -11.80 -9.75
C TYR A 122 7.40 -10.99 -10.76
N ILE A 123 7.44 -9.65 -10.60
CA ILE A 123 8.13 -8.75 -11.52
C ILE A 123 9.52 -8.49 -10.96
N ASN A 124 10.54 -8.96 -11.66
CA ASN A 124 11.94 -8.84 -11.28
C ASN A 124 12.77 -8.47 -12.51
N VAL A 125 13.94 -7.88 -12.26
CA VAL A 125 14.99 -7.64 -13.25
C VAL A 125 16.30 -8.26 -12.76
N ILE A 126 17.17 -8.63 -13.69
CA ILE A 126 18.55 -8.99 -13.37
C ILE A 126 19.38 -7.70 -13.38
N ALA A 127 19.82 -7.28 -12.20
CA ALA A 127 20.69 -6.14 -12.03
C ALA A 127 22.16 -6.60 -12.10
N LEU A 128 22.97 -5.89 -12.89
CA LEU A 128 24.40 -6.14 -13.00
C LEU A 128 25.16 -5.21 -12.05
N PRO A 129 26.26 -5.67 -11.42
CA PRO A 129 27.13 -4.79 -10.67
C PRO A 129 27.88 -3.86 -11.64
N GLU A 130 27.83 -2.57 -11.35
CA GLU A 130 28.54 -1.49 -12.05
C GLU A 130 29.51 -0.75 -11.12
N TYR A 131 29.20 -0.73 -9.82
CA TYR A 131 29.92 -0.03 -8.77
C TYR A 131 30.26 -0.97 -7.61
N GLY A 132 30.95 -0.45 -6.60
CA GLY A 132 31.20 -1.18 -5.36
C GLY A 132 32.08 -2.43 -5.55
N THR A 133 31.83 -3.44 -4.72
CA THR A 133 32.62 -4.67 -4.63
C THR A 133 31.96 -5.88 -5.25
N GLY A 134 30.68 -5.76 -5.61
CA GLY A 134 29.92 -6.84 -6.21
C GLY A 134 30.43 -7.25 -7.58
N THR A 135 30.27 -8.53 -7.89
CA THR A 135 30.82 -9.15 -9.11
C THR A 135 29.85 -10.08 -9.83
N VAL A 136 28.68 -10.32 -9.25
CA VAL A 136 27.69 -11.25 -9.79
C VAL A 136 26.36 -10.54 -10.03
N PRO A 137 25.63 -10.88 -11.10
CA PRO A 137 24.25 -10.42 -11.28
C PRO A 137 23.36 -10.86 -10.11
N GLN A 138 22.37 -10.05 -9.79
CA GLN A 138 21.38 -10.32 -8.74
C GLN A 138 19.98 -9.97 -9.20
N LEU A 139 18.96 -10.67 -8.70
CA LEU A 139 17.58 -10.24 -8.88
C LEU A 139 17.26 -9.02 -8.04
N GLN A 140 16.43 -8.16 -8.63
CA GLN A 140 15.77 -7.07 -7.94
C GLN A 140 14.31 -7.04 -8.35
N ALA A 141 13.42 -7.11 -7.36
CA ALA A 141 12.01 -6.88 -7.60
C ALA A 141 11.78 -5.45 -8.11
N THR A 142 10.89 -5.32 -9.10
CA THR A 142 10.58 -4.03 -9.72
C THR A 142 9.08 -3.91 -10.03
N TYR A 143 8.72 -2.90 -10.80
CA TYR A 143 7.37 -2.60 -11.23
C TYR A 143 7.17 -2.86 -12.72
N GLU A 144 5.92 -2.88 -13.15
CA GLU A 144 5.51 -2.87 -14.54
C GLU A 144 4.65 -1.63 -14.84
N ARG A 145 4.69 -1.18 -16.09
CA ARG A 145 3.77 -0.18 -16.66
C ARG A 145 3.56 -0.36 -18.18
N SER A 146 3.90 -1.54 -18.70
CA SER A 146 3.86 -1.86 -20.14
C SER A 146 2.58 -2.59 -20.56
N GLY A 147 1.64 -2.77 -19.62
CA GLY A 147 0.34 -3.38 -19.87
C GLY A 147 -0.66 -2.45 -20.54
N GLU A 148 -1.89 -2.94 -20.68
CA GLU A 148 -2.99 -2.18 -21.27
C GLU A 148 -3.67 -1.32 -20.20
N PHE A 149 -3.82 -0.03 -20.49
CA PHE A 149 -4.39 0.96 -19.57
C PHE A 149 -5.64 1.60 -20.18
N SER A 150 -6.75 1.59 -19.45
CA SER A 150 -7.98 2.30 -19.83
C SER A 150 -8.37 3.32 -18.77
N ASN A 151 -8.90 4.45 -19.24
CA ASN A 151 -9.47 5.51 -18.45
C ASN A 151 -10.93 5.66 -18.87
N ASP A 152 -11.85 5.47 -17.93
CA ASP A 152 -13.29 5.46 -18.20
C ASP A 152 -13.88 6.89 -18.24
N GLY A 153 -13.07 7.91 -17.93
CA GLY A 153 -13.43 9.33 -18.01
C GLY A 153 -14.21 9.87 -16.81
N ASP A 154 -14.36 9.06 -15.76
CA ASP A 154 -15.16 9.35 -14.56
C ASP A 154 -14.38 9.13 -13.25
N GLY A 155 -13.05 9.00 -13.34
CA GLY A 155 -12.16 8.72 -12.22
C GLY A 155 -11.93 7.24 -11.95
N PHE A 156 -12.53 6.35 -12.75
CA PHE A 156 -12.23 4.92 -12.77
C PHE A 156 -11.25 4.56 -13.89
N TYR A 157 -10.38 3.62 -13.55
CA TYR A 157 -9.29 3.18 -14.38
C TYR A 157 -9.16 1.66 -14.33
N THR A 158 -8.73 1.07 -15.44
CA THR A 158 -8.35 -0.34 -15.49
C THR A 158 -6.91 -0.47 -16.00
N TYR A 159 -6.11 -1.29 -15.32
CA TYR A 159 -4.81 -1.73 -15.80
C TYR A 159 -4.78 -3.26 -15.90
N GLN A 160 -4.52 -3.77 -17.10
CA GLN A 160 -4.22 -5.17 -17.34
C GLN A 160 -2.71 -5.32 -17.51
N TYR A 161 -2.08 -6.13 -16.67
CA TYR A 161 -0.65 -6.36 -16.74
C TYR A 161 -0.27 -7.04 -18.06
N ALA A 162 0.91 -6.71 -18.58
CA ALA A 162 1.55 -7.47 -19.65
C ALA A 162 2.06 -8.82 -19.13
N THR A 163 2.62 -8.85 -17.91
CA THR A 163 3.13 -10.05 -17.26
C THR A 163 2.00 -11.01 -16.87
N SER A 164 2.10 -12.26 -17.33
CA SER A 164 1.32 -13.38 -16.80
C SER A 164 1.99 -13.93 -15.54
N LEU A 165 1.22 -14.20 -14.50
CA LEU A 165 1.77 -14.80 -13.28
C LEU A 165 2.25 -16.25 -13.49
N THR A 166 1.80 -16.91 -14.56
CA THR A 166 2.15 -18.31 -14.88
C THR A 166 3.20 -18.46 -15.98
N ASP A 167 3.56 -17.38 -16.66
CA ASP A 167 4.49 -17.37 -17.79
C ASP A 167 5.48 -16.21 -17.62
N LEU A 168 6.39 -16.37 -16.66
CA LEU A 168 7.44 -15.40 -16.37
C LEU A 168 8.62 -15.56 -17.34
N PRO A 169 9.39 -14.49 -17.61
CA PRO A 169 10.58 -14.59 -18.47
C PRO A 169 11.57 -15.65 -18.00
N GLN A 170 12.06 -16.47 -18.94
CA GLN A 170 12.90 -17.64 -18.61
C GLN A 170 14.24 -17.26 -17.97
N ASP A 171 14.85 -16.16 -18.39
CA ASP A 171 16.09 -15.64 -17.81
C ASP A 171 15.91 -15.25 -16.34
N ILE A 172 14.76 -14.65 -15.99
CA ILE A 172 14.39 -14.36 -14.60
C ILE A 172 14.22 -15.66 -13.79
N LEU A 173 13.54 -16.67 -14.36
CA LEU A 173 13.37 -17.97 -13.70
C LEU A 173 14.71 -18.69 -13.48
N ASP A 174 15.63 -18.61 -14.44
CA ASP A 174 16.96 -19.20 -14.35
C ASP A 174 17.79 -18.53 -13.25
N GLN A 175 17.80 -17.19 -13.21
CA GLN A 175 18.47 -16.45 -12.14
C GLN A 175 17.85 -16.74 -10.77
N ALA A 176 16.51 -16.77 -10.68
CA ALA A 176 15.81 -17.11 -9.44
C ALA A 176 16.18 -18.50 -8.93
N ALA A 177 16.35 -19.48 -9.82
CA ALA A 177 16.79 -20.82 -9.45
C ALA A 177 18.22 -20.84 -8.88
N VAL A 178 19.13 -20.02 -9.43
CA VAL A 178 20.50 -19.84 -8.89
C VAL A 178 20.47 -19.24 -7.49
N GLU A 179 19.57 -18.28 -7.25
CA GLU A 179 19.41 -17.59 -5.97
C GLU A 179 18.51 -18.35 -4.97
N GLY A 180 17.93 -19.49 -5.38
CA GLY A 180 17.06 -20.31 -4.54
C GLY A 180 15.67 -19.72 -4.27
N LEU A 181 15.19 -18.83 -5.15
CA LEU A 181 13.89 -18.19 -5.04
C LEU A 181 12.80 -18.99 -5.77
N ASN A 182 11.59 -18.98 -5.21
CA ASN A 182 10.43 -19.61 -5.81
C ASN A 182 9.49 -18.58 -6.41
N LEU A 183 9.53 -18.39 -7.73
CA LEU A 183 8.61 -17.48 -8.43
C LEU A 183 7.34 -18.16 -8.94
N SER A 184 7.14 -19.46 -8.68
CA SER A 184 5.97 -20.19 -9.20
C SER A 184 4.65 -19.63 -8.68
N TYR A 185 3.67 -19.52 -9.58
CA TYR A 185 2.32 -19.13 -9.22
C TYR A 185 1.62 -20.17 -8.35
N ASN A 186 0.93 -19.71 -7.31
CA ASN A 186 0.05 -20.54 -6.51
C ASN A 186 -1.26 -19.80 -6.22
N PRO A 187 -2.39 -20.20 -6.84
CA PRO A 187 -3.65 -19.47 -6.74
C PRO A 187 -4.26 -19.47 -5.33
N ASN A 188 -3.79 -20.35 -4.44
CA ASN A 188 -4.32 -20.48 -3.07
C ASN A 188 -3.59 -19.59 -2.06
N LEU A 189 -2.51 -18.92 -2.47
CA LEU A 189 -1.80 -17.97 -1.62
C LEU A 189 -2.39 -16.57 -1.77
N THR A 190 -2.29 -15.77 -0.71
CA THR A 190 -2.57 -14.35 -0.79
C THR A 190 -1.62 -13.68 -1.76
N HIS A 191 -2.17 -12.86 -2.64
CA HIS A 191 -1.46 -11.99 -3.55
C HIS A 191 -1.71 -10.55 -3.14
N ARG A 192 -0.73 -9.68 -3.38
CA ARG A 192 -0.83 -8.24 -3.24
C ARG A 192 -0.53 -7.59 -4.57
N VAL A 193 -1.38 -6.65 -4.96
CA VAL A 193 -1.04 -5.62 -5.95
C VAL A 193 -0.92 -4.28 -5.25
N ALA A 194 -0.07 -3.41 -5.75
CA ALA A 194 -0.02 -2.03 -5.30
C ALA A 194 0.33 -1.09 -6.46
N ILE A 195 0.00 0.19 -6.28
CA ILE A 195 0.20 1.23 -7.30
C ILE A 195 1.12 2.31 -6.72
N GLN A 196 2.05 2.81 -7.51
CA GLN A 196 2.73 4.09 -7.25
C GLN A 196 2.26 5.11 -8.29
N PHE A 197 2.05 6.34 -7.83
CA PHE A 197 1.66 7.50 -8.65
C PHE A 197 2.86 8.46 -8.78
N ASP A 198 3.25 8.77 -10.02
CA ASP A 198 4.37 9.63 -10.42
C ASP A 198 3.87 10.98 -10.97
N ASN A 199 4.76 11.96 -11.15
CA ASN A 199 4.51 13.25 -11.83
C ASN A 199 3.54 14.24 -11.13
N ALA A 200 2.58 13.79 -10.33
CA ALA A 200 1.77 14.66 -9.47
C ALA A 200 2.53 15.07 -8.20
N PRO A 201 2.24 16.23 -7.59
CA PRO A 201 2.77 16.61 -6.27
C PRO A 201 2.33 15.62 -5.18
N GLY A 202 1.04 15.24 -5.18
CA GLY A 202 0.46 14.27 -4.27
C GLY A 202 1.07 12.88 -4.44
N LYS A 203 1.04 12.09 -3.37
CA LYS A 203 1.63 10.75 -3.30
C LYS A 203 0.67 9.81 -2.59
N ALA A 204 0.51 8.61 -3.15
CA ALA A 204 -0.26 7.53 -2.55
C ALA A 204 0.30 6.20 -3.04
N ASN A 205 0.30 5.17 -2.20
CA ASN A 205 0.56 3.80 -2.64
C ASN A 205 -0.55 2.83 -2.19
N PRO A 206 -1.73 2.84 -2.84
CA PRO A 206 -2.80 1.91 -2.47
C PRO A 206 -2.37 0.47 -2.77
N SER A 207 -2.83 -0.45 -1.92
CA SER A 207 -2.57 -1.89 -2.06
C SER A 207 -3.86 -2.70 -1.93
N TYR A 208 -3.92 -3.85 -2.59
CA TYR A 208 -5.06 -4.76 -2.53
C TYR A 208 -4.58 -6.20 -2.38
N ASP A 209 -5.08 -6.87 -1.35
CA ASP A 209 -4.75 -8.26 -1.05
C ASP A 209 -5.92 -9.19 -1.38
N TRP A 210 -5.65 -10.29 -2.07
CA TRP A 210 -6.68 -11.30 -2.38
C TRP A 210 -6.09 -12.68 -2.59
N VAL A 211 -6.93 -13.72 -2.52
CA VAL A 211 -6.59 -15.09 -2.92
C VAL A 211 -7.18 -15.36 -4.31
N PRO A 212 -6.37 -15.52 -5.38
CA PRO A 212 -6.88 -15.69 -6.74
C PRO A 212 -7.87 -16.85 -6.93
N ALA A 213 -7.64 -17.99 -6.26
CA ALA A 213 -8.50 -19.18 -6.39
C ALA A 213 -9.94 -18.95 -5.91
N THR A 214 -10.13 -18.08 -4.92
CA THR A 214 -11.41 -17.92 -4.23
C THR A 214 -12.01 -16.51 -4.38
N GLY A 215 -11.19 -15.53 -4.78
CA GLY A 215 -11.56 -14.11 -4.74
C GLY A 215 -11.65 -13.53 -3.33
N ALA A 216 -11.25 -14.27 -2.29
CA ALA A 216 -11.35 -13.82 -0.91
C ALA A 216 -10.37 -12.67 -0.63
N THR A 217 -10.88 -11.62 0.02
CA THR A 217 -10.12 -10.45 0.50
C THR A 217 -10.07 -10.36 2.02
N GLU A 218 -10.94 -11.11 2.70
CA GLU A 218 -11.08 -11.16 4.15
C GLU A 218 -10.83 -12.57 4.66
N GLY A 219 -10.38 -12.69 5.91
CA GLY A 219 -10.06 -13.99 6.52
C GLY A 219 -8.89 -14.72 5.83
N ILE A 220 -8.10 -14.01 5.03
CA ILE A 220 -6.93 -14.52 4.33
C ILE A 220 -5.67 -14.34 5.17
N PHE A 221 -4.67 -15.18 4.93
CA PHE A 221 -3.35 -14.98 5.53
C PHE A 221 -2.75 -13.67 5.02
N ASN A 222 -2.24 -12.83 5.91
CA ASN A 222 -1.54 -11.61 5.57
C ASN A 222 -0.31 -11.41 6.46
N MET A 223 0.56 -10.49 6.07
CA MET A 223 1.79 -10.12 6.78
C MET A 223 1.78 -8.63 7.11
N ASP A 224 0.75 -8.17 7.82
CA ASP A 224 0.66 -6.79 8.28
C ASP A 224 1.41 -6.63 9.61
N ILE A 225 2.73 -6.46 9.53
CA ILE A 225 3.63 -6.43 10.71
C ILE A 225 3.85 -5.01 11.22
N ALA A 226 4.21 -4.07 10.35
CA ALA A 226 4.56 -2.70 10.74
C ALA A 226 3.63 -1.70 10.05
N ALA A 227 3.09 -0.76 10.82
CA ALA A 227 2.25 0.31 10.29
C ALA A 227 3.11 1.50 9.85
N THR A 228 2.80 2.09 8.69
CA THR A 228 3.45 3.34 8.21
C THR A 228 3.38 4.46 9.26
N ALA A 229 2.26 4.56 9.99
CA ALA A 229 2.08 5.55 11.04
C ALA A 229 3.11 5.42 12.18
N ASN A 230 3.59 4.21 12.47
CA ASN A 230 4.64 4.00 13.47
C ASN A 230 6.00 4.54 12.97
N CYS A 231 6.29 4.42 11.68
CA CYS A 231 7.48 5.03 11.05
C CYS A 231 7.43 6.56 11.14
N ASN A 232 6.25 7.14 10.91
CA ASN A 232 6.05 8.60 10.90
C ASN A 232 6.09 9.26 12.28
N ARG A 233 6.38 8.50 13.34
CA ARG A 233 6.68 9.06 14.66
C ARG A 233 8.06 9.72 14.70
N CYS A 234 8.95 9.35 13.79
CA CYS A 234 10.27 9.94 13.61
C CYS A 234 10.46 10.53 12.19
N HIS A 235 9.81 9.95 11.18
CA HIS A 235 9.83 10.47 9.80
C HIS A 235 8.65 11.42 9.55
N ASP A 236 8.82 12.45 8.70
CA ASP A 236 7.77 13.45 8.43
C ASP A 236 7.68 13.83 6.94
N PRO A 237 6.90 13.08 6.15
CA PRO A 237 6.57 11.67 6.33
C PRO A 237 7.75 10.77 5.93
N LEU A 238 7.64 9.45 6.16
CA LEU A 238 8.48 8.48 5.47
C LEU A 238 8.30 8.64 3.96
N ALA A 239 9.40 8.93 3.26
CA ALA A 239 9.41 9.18 1.83
C ALA A 239 10.76 8.74 1.25
N VAL A 240 10.73 7.81 0.30
CA VAL A 240 11.92 7.25 -0.36
C VAL A 240 11.71 7.12 -1.87
N HIS A 241 12.81 6.95 -2.60
CA HIS A 241 12.83 6.84 -4.07
C HIS A 241 12.20 8.05 -4.79
N GLY A 242 12.60 9.27 -4.40
CA GLY A 242 12.07 10.51 -4.98
C GLY A 242 10.65 10.83 -4.47
N ASP A 243 10.40 10.53 -3.19
CA ASP A 243 9.15 10.75 -2.46
C ASP A 243 7.93 9.94 -2.90
N GLY A 244 8.08 9.17 -3.99
CA GLY A 244 7.07 8.31 -4.62
C GLY A 244 6.51 7.20 -3.73
N ARG A 245 7.31 6.75 -2.74
CA ARG A 245 7.05 5.55 -1.97
C ARG A 245 7.00 5.84 -0.48
N ARG A 246 5.84 5.64 0.14
CA ARG A 246 5.58 6.04 1.54
C ARG A 246 5.00 4.93 2.40
N GLU A 247 4.22 4.02 1.82
CA GLU A 247 3.48 3.02 2.55
C GLU A 247 4.24 1.70 2.68
N VAL A 248 4.37 1.18 3.92
CA VAL A 248 5.05 -0.09 4.20
C VAL A 248 4.51 -1.24 3.35
N LYS A 249 3.20 -1.26 3.11
CA LYS A 249 2.54 -2.29 2.28
C LYS A 249 3.02 -2.30 0.83
N TYR A 250 3.46 -1.15 0.30
CA TYR A 250 4.13 -1.03 -1.00
C TYR A 250 5.60 -1.44 -0.90
N CYS A 251 6.33 -0.98 0.14
CA CYS A 251 7.76 -1.31 0.29
C CYS A 251 8.02 -2.81 0.21
N VAL A 252 7.23 -3.62 0.93
CA VAL A 252 7.41 -5.07 1.02
C VAL A 252 7.14 -5.85 -0.26
N THR A 253 6.52 -5.24 -1.29
CA THR A 253 6.35 -5.90 -2.59
C THR A 253 7.64 -5.92 -3.40
N CYS A 254 8.56 -4.99 -3.16
CA CYS A 254 9.88 -4.96 -3.79
C CYS A 254 11.00 -5.36 -2.83
N HIS A 255 10.97 -4.85 -1.60
CA HIS A 255 11.94 -5.19 -0.56
C HIS A 255 11.59 -6.54 0.08
N ASN A 256 11.79 -7.60 -0.68
CA ASN A 256 11.49 -8.97 -0.30
C ASN A 256 12.75 -9.85 -0.38
N PRO A 257 12.72 -11.08 0.18
CA PRO A 257 13.82 -12.02 0.02
C PRO A 257 14.19 -12.23 -1.45
N GLY A 258 15.50 -12.25 -1.72
CA GLY A 258 16.03 -12.35 -3.08
C GLY A 258 16.29 -11.02 -3.76
N SER A 259 15.75 -9.90 -3.26
CA SER A 259 16.15 -8.59 -3.76
C SER A 259 17.48 -8.17 -3.12
N VAL A 260 18.50 -7.97 -3.96
CA VAL A 260 19.88 -7.65 -3.55
C VAL A 260 20.39 -6.46 -4.36
N ASP A 261 21.09 -5.54 -3.70
CA ASP A 261 21.91 -4.55 -4.39
C ASP A 261 23.17 -5.25 -4.95
N PRO A 262 23.30 -5.41 -6.28
CA PRO A 262 24.42 -6.13 -6.84
C PRO A 262 25.76 -5.43 -6.57
N ASP A 263 25.78 -4.11 -6.39
CA ASP A 263 27.02 -3.32 -6.24
C ASP A 263 27.63 -3.48 -4.84
N SER A 264 26.80 -3.33 -3.79
CA SER A 264 27.24 -3.52 -2.40
C SER A 264 27.16 -4.97 -1.93
N THR A 265 26.48 -5.84 -2.67
CA THR A 265 26.12 -7.22 -2.28
C THR A 265 25.15 -7.32 -1.09
N ASN A 266 24.70 -6.20 -0.54
CA ASN A 266 23.73 -6.21 0.55
C ASN A 266 22.33 -6.57 0.04
N THR A 267 21.66 -7.47 0.76
CA THR A 267 20.22 -7.67 0.55
C THR A 267 19.45 -6.40 0.91
N VAL A 268 18.41 -6.13 0.11
CA VAL A 268 17.42 -5.10 0.38
C VAL A 268 16.08 -5.69 0.83
N ASP A 269 16.05 -6.95 1.32
CA ASP A 269 14.88 -7.51 2.02
C ASP A 269 14.47 -6.56 3.17
N PHE A 270 13.21 -6.16 3.21
CA PHE A 270 12.72 -5.07 4.06
C PHE A 270 13.09 -5.26 5.52
N LYS A 271 12.94 -6.48 6.04
CA LYS A 271 13.25 -6.77 7.46
C LYS A 271 14.74 -6.63 7.77
N VAL A 272 15.62 -6.99 6.84
CA VAL A 272 17.07 -6.90 7.03
C VAL A 272 17.52 -5.45 6.85
N MET A 273 17.09 -4.84 5.75
CA MET A 273 17.46 -3.48 5.38
C MET A 273 17.03 -2.47 6.45
N VAL A 274 15.76 -2.51 6.88
CA VAL A 274 15.25 -1.56 7.88
C VAL A 274 16.01 -1.70 9.19
N HIS A 275 16.23 -2.91 9.69
CA HIS A 275 17.01 -3.10 10.92
C HIS A 275 18.45 -2.61 10.77
N LYS A 276 19.15 -2.95 9.69
CA LYS A 276 20.53 -2.50 9.47
C LYS A 276 20.63 -0.98 9.37
N ILE A 277 19.73 -0.32 8.64
CA ILE A 277 19.68 1.16 8.56
C ILE A 277 19.55 1.77 9.96
N HIS A 278 18.64 1.27 10.79
CA HIS A 278 18.40 1.86 12.11
C HIS A 278 19.43 1.43 13.16
N MET A 279 20.09 0.29 13.00
CA MET A 279 21.28 -0.05 13.78
C MET A 279 22.45 0.87 13.44
N GLY A 280 22.64 1.20 12.15
CA GLY A 280 23.56 2.22 11.66
C GLY A 280 24.96 2.11 12.27
N ALA A 281 25.41 3.16 12.95
CA ALA A 281 26.72 3.24 13.61
C ALA A 281 26.97 2.19 14.72
N ASN A 282 25.91 1.53 15.20
CA ASN A 282 26.00 0.47 16.21
C ASN A 282 26.02 -0.94 15.60
N LEU A 283 25.97 -1.08 14.27
CA LEU A 283 26.16 -2.38 13.63
C LEU A 283 27.55 -2.95 13.98
N PRO A 284 27.65 -4.24 14.37
CA PRO A 284 28.95 -4.86 14.65
C PRO A 284 29.93 -4.73 13.48
N SER A 285 29.46 -4.95 12.25
CA SER A 285 30.29 -4.79 11.04
C SER A 285 30.83 -3.36 10.89
N VAL A 286 30.00 -2.35 11.14
CA VAL A 286 30.41 -0.94 11.06
C VAL A 286 31.45 -0.61 12.14
N GLN A 287 31.31 -1.17 13.35
CA GLN A 287 32.31 -1.00 14.40
C GLN A 287 33.63 -1.72 14.09
N GLU A 288 33.58 -2.79 13.29
CA GLU A 288 34.75 -3.52 12.79
C GLU A 288 35.37 -2.89 11.52
N GLY A 289 34.77 -1.81 11.01
CA GLY A 289 35.29 -1.04 9.88
C GLY A 289 34.67 -1.38 8.51
N GLU A 290 33.63 -2.22 8.49
CA GLU A 290 32.88 -2.57 7.28
C GLU A 290 31.59 -1.74 7.19
N PRO A 291 31.53 -0.74 6.29
CA PRO A 291 30.39 0.17 6.19
C PRO A 291 29.12 -0.54 5.68
N TYR A 292 27.95 -0.02 6.06
CA TYR A 292 26.67 -0.47 5.52
C TYR A 292 26.18 0.49 4.43
N GLU A 293 26.47 0.10 3.20
CA GLU A 293 26.25 0.89 2.00
C GLU A 293 25.24 0.21 1.05
N ILE A 294 24.45 1.03 0.36
CA ILE A 294 23.57 0.62 -0.73
C ILE A 294 23.76 1.58 -1.90
N TYR A 295 23.92 1.05 -3.11
CA TYR A 295 23.94 1.83 -4.34
C TYR A 295 22.52 1.98 -4.89
N GLY A 296 22.11 3.23 -5.06
CA GLY A 296 20.78 3.61 -5.48
C GLY A 296 20.72 4.07 -6.93
N PHE A 297 19.80 5.00 -7.19
CA PHE A 297 19.53 5.50 -8.53
C PHE A 297 20.80 6.07 -9.19
N ARG A 298 21.16 5.52 -10.36
CA ARG A 298 22.33 5.93 -11.16
C ARG A 298 23.66 5.82 -10.39
N GLY A 299 23.80 4.80 -9.54
CA GLY A 299 25.03 4.54 -8.77
C GLY A 299 25.24 5.50 -7.59
N SER A 300 24.19 6.20 -7.14
CA SER A 300 24.29 7.06 -5.96
C SER A 300 24.55 6.22 -4.70
N LEU A 301 25.66 6.49 -4.02
CA LEU A 301 26.01 5.80 -2.78
C LEU A 301 25.16 6.32 -1.62
N HIS A 302 24.45 5.42 -0.95
CA HIS A 302 23.77 5.67 0.32
C HIS A 302 24.51 4.94 1.44
N ASP A 303 25.28 5.69 2.22
CA ASP A 303 25.99 5.18 3.39
C ASP A 303 25.16 5.40 4.66
N TYR A 304 24.75 4.29 5.29
CA TYR A 304 23.97 4.29 6.52
C TYR A 304 24.81 4.05 7.78
N SER A 305 26.13 3.93 7.65
CA SER A 305 27.08 3.67 8.74
C SER A 305 27.11 4.77 9.80
N HIS A 306 26.59 5.96 9.46
CA HIS A 306 26.54 7.12 10.35
C HIS A 306 25.16 7.35 10.99
N VAL A 307 24.17 6.51 10.67
CA VAL A 307 22.83 6.65 11.24
C VAL A 307 22.88 6.34 12.73
N HIS A 308 22.29 7.22 13.53
CA HIS A 308 22.09 7.02 14.96
C HIS A 308 20.58 7.02 15.26
N PHE A 309 20.06 5.87 15.69
CA PHE A 309 18.67 5.80 16.14
C PHE A 309 18.47 6.68 17.38
N PRO A 310 17.44 7.54 17.42
CA PRO A 310 17.28 8.54 18.49
C PRO A 310 16.79 7.95 19.82
N GLN A 311 16.49 6.65 19.87
CA GLN A 311 16.02 5.95 21.05
C GLN A 311 16.85 4.69 21.28
N ASP A 312 16.58 3.97 22.37
CA ASP A 312 17.08 2.60 22.53
C ASP A 312 16.50 1.71 21.42
N ILE A 313 17.38 1.14 20.57
CA ILE A 313 16.98 0.29 19.45
C ILE A 313 16.25 -0.98 19.91
N ARG A 314 16.40 -1.38 21.18
CA ARG A 314 15.68 -2.49 21.80
C ARG A 314 14.21 -2.16 22.09
N ASN A 315 13.79 -0.91 21.90
CA ASN A 315 12.39 -0.52 21.96
C ASN A 315 11.65 -0.96 20.68
N CYS A 316 11.47 -2.28 20.52
CA CYS A 316 10.90 -2.91 19.32
C CYS A 316 9.51 -2.39 18.99
N VAL A 317 8.74 -2.00 20.01
CA VAL A 317 7.36 -1.53 19.88
C VAL A 317 7.23 -0.18 19.18
N ASN A 318 8.35 0.55 18.97
CA ASN A 318 8.38 1.71 18.07
C ASN A 318 7.92 1.36 16.66
N CYS A 319 8.23 0.15 16.18
CA CYS A 319 7.89 -0.30 14.83
C CYS A 319 6.91 -1.47 14.84
N HIS A 320 7.07 -2.38 15.80
CA HIS A 320 6.32 -3.62 15.91
C HIS A 320 5.29 -3.57 17.04
N ALA A 321 4.03 -3.36 16.69
CA ALA A 321 2.97 -3.24 17.68
C ALA A 321 1.79 -4.14 17.31
N GLY A 322 1.67 -5.29 17.97
CA GLY A 322 0.46 -6.09 17.94
C GLY A 322 -0.33 -5.93 19.25
N SER A 323 -1.49 -6.57 19.34
CA SER A 323 -2.33 -6.46 20.53
C SER A 323 -1.65 -6.91 21.83
N ALA A 324 -0.71 -7.87 21.75
CA ALA A 324 -0.02 -8.39 22.92
C ALA A 324 1.15 -7.50 23.37
N THR A 325 1.85 -6.85 22.42
CA THR A 325 3.06 -6.07 22.72
C THR A 325 2.85 -4.55 22.69
N GLY A 326 1.83 -4.06 21.99
CA GLY A 326 1.60 -2.64 21.72
C GLY A 326 0.52 -1.96 22.57
N THR A 327 -0.17 -2.68 23.46
CA THR A 327 -1.31 -2.13 24.22
C THR A 327 -0.90 -1.60 25.60
N GLY A 328 -1.49 -0.47 26.01
CA GLY A 328 -1.31 0.09 27.36
C GLY A 328 0.12 0.52 27.68
N LEU A 329 0.92 0.82 26.66
CA LEU A 329 2.30 1.25 26.82
C LEU A 329 2.36 2.66 27.42
N LYS A 330 3.34 2.89 28.30
CA LYS A 330 3.56 4.17 28.96
C LYS A 330 5.03 4.58 28.84
N TYR A 331 5.26 5.87 28.65
CA TYR A 331 6.58 6.46 28.85
C TYR A 331 6.99 6.39 30.34
N PRO A 332 8.28 6.52 30.67
CA PRO A 332 8.74 6.54 32.07
C PRO A 332 8.11 7.65 32.94
N ASP A 333 7.63 8.74 32.33
CA ASP A 333 6.93 9.83 33.00
C ASP A 333 5.43 9.56 33.24
N GLY A 334 4.93 8.39 32.81
CA GLY A 334 3.54 7.95 32.96
C GLY A 334 2.59 8.39 31.84
N THR A 335 3.08 9.14 30.85
CA THR A 335 2.27 9.52 29.66
C THR A 335 2.05 8.33 28.73
N ASP A 336 0.97 8.36 27.95
CA ASP A 336 0.65 7.29 26.98
C ASP A 336 1.67 7.21 25.85
N TYR A 337 2.09 5.98 25.55
CA TYR A 337 2.93 5.66 24.41
C TYR A 337 2.06 4.99 23.34
N ASP A 338 1.41 5.80 22.53
CA ASP A 338 0.47 5.31 21.53
C ASP A 338 1.20 4.83 20.26
N VAL A 339 0.91 3.59 19.87
CA VAL A 339 1.38 2.94 18.64
C VAL A 339 0.19 2.48 17.84
N THR A 340 0.32 2.51 16.52
CA THR A 340 -0.67 1.91 15.63
C THR A 340 -0.49 0.40 15.64
N LEU A 341 -1.53 -0.32 16.07
CA LEU A 341 -1.53 -1.77 16.12
C LEU A 341 -1.77 -2.37 14.73
N THR A 342 -1.12 -3.49 14.45
CA THR A 342 -1.32 -4.29 13.24
C THR A 342 -1.65 -5.74 13.60
N SER A 343 -2.28 -6.48 12.69
CA SER A 343 -2.73 -7.86 12.94
C SER A 343 -1.57 -8.84 13.18
N ASN A 344 -0.40 -8.57 12.63
CA ASN A 344 0.80 -9.40 12.78
C ASN A 344 1.93 -8.64 13.49
N GLY A 345 1.61 -7.56 14.19
CA GLY A 345 2.59 -6.72 14.88
C GLY A 345 3.29 -7.41 16.03
N ASP A 346 2.78 -8.54 16.52
CA ASP A 346 3.43 -9.36 17.57
C ASP A 346 4.43 -10.39 16.99
N ASN A 347 4.48 -10.56 15.65
CA ASN A 347 5.31 -11.59 15.01
C ASN A 347 6.79 -11.50 15.38
N TRP A 348 7.32 -10.30 15.63
CA TRP A 348 8.72 -10.08 16.01
C TRP A 348 9.13 -10.85 17.29
N SER A 349 8.17 -11.04 18.20
CA SER A 349 8.38 -11.71 19.49
C SER A 349 8.06 -13.21 19.46
N ILE A 350 7.35 -13.66 18.42
CA ILE A 350 6.85 -15.04 18.28
C ILE A 350 7.74 -15.84 17.32
N TYR A 351 8.20 -15.22 16.24
CA TYR A 351 8.90 -15.89 15.15
C TYR A 351 10.31 -15.34 14.98
N ALA A 352 11.30 -16.10 15.46
CA ALA A 352 12.71 -15.78 15.27
C ALA A 352 13.20 -16.23 13.89
N SER A 353 13.92 -15.36 13.18
CA SER A 353 14.57 -15.72 11.93
C SER A 353 16.02 -15.24 11.93
N GLN A 354 16.92 -16.02 11.33
CA GLN A 354 18.32 -15.63 11.21
C GLN A 354 18.47 -14.30 10.46
N ALA A 355 17.65 -14.07 9.42
CA ALA A 355 17.65 -12.80 8.68
C ALA A 355 17.30 -11.60 9.57
N ALA A 356 16.24 -11.69 10.39
CA ALA A 356 15.87 -10.60 11.29
C ALA A 356 16.87 -10.45 12.45
N CYS A 357 17.27 -11.53 13.11
CA CYS A 357 18.20 -11.45 14.25
C CYS A 357 19.61 -11.00 13.81
N GLY A 358 20.14 -11.57 12.74
CA GLY A 358 21.46 -11.25 12.19
C GLY A 358 21.55 -9.92 11.46
N SER A 359 20.45 -9.17 11.39
CA SER A 359 20.46 -7.79 10.90
C SER A 359 20.89 -6.77 11.97
N CYS A 360 20.95 -7.19 13.24
CA CYS A 360 21.41 -6.36 14.36
C CYS A 360 22.58 -6.97 15.14
N HIS A 361 22.73 -8.29 15.13
CA HIS A 361 23.75 -9.08 15.81
C HIS A 361 24.73 -9.66 14.81
#